data_AF-W1I7R5-F1
#
_entry.id   AF-W1I7R5-F1
#
_cell.length_a   1.000
_cell.length_b   1.000
_cell.length_c   1.000
_cell.angle_alpha   90.00
_cell.angle_beta   90.00
_cell.angle_gamma   90.00
#
_symmetry.space_group_name_H-M   'P 1'
#
loop_
_entity.id
_entity.type
_entity.pdbx_description
1 polymer ?
#
loop_
_entity_poly.entity_id
_entity_poly.type
_entity_poly.pdbx_seq_one_letter_code
_entity_poly.pdbx_strand_id
1 'polypeptide(L)'
;MKKILLFLFAVVSALTMSAQDNLLENAGFENWTDGKPDHWTTASTAGNATLKQSSDAHSGNSAVEVTLTSSNKRLGYQETVLKAGTYTFTYWAKSADGNITSTRPGYVDVDDSNTANSQGYKYGDYVNDITDWTKVEHTFTLEADTRVALVIMMPKKSKNSTANLVIDDATLTTTDGGIGGGGSEPEPAQKMTVAEAHAAAAGTQAIVEATVVAINANSAVIGDQTGYLFCYGTNTYADNAAMAIGDAVSIEGKLAAYGGFNQLTEAKATKTGTTTVEYPEPTVMAAGDIDAWVEEPEIDFVKVRGTLNISGNYYNVNFDGATKAVGSIVYPSDELKEMLSNGSTYDITGFAMYLSAQA
;
A
#
# COMPACT_ATOMS: atom_id res chain seq x y z
N MET A 1 29.92 56.88 4.91
CA MET A 1 30.78 56.01 4.08
C MET A 1 31.08 54.76 4.92
N LYS A 2 30.84 53.51 4.55
CA LYS A 2 30.68 52.84 3.25
C LYS A 2 29.44 51.93 3.29
N LYS A 3 28.69 51.93 2.19
CA LYS A 3 27.71 50.90 1.85
C LYS A 3 28.48 49.61 1.55
N ILE A 4 28.10 48.49 2.15
CA ILE A 4 28.51 47.16 1.69
C ILE A 4 27.25 46.52 1.10
N LEU A 5 27.28 46.43 -0.23
CA LEU A 5 26.36 45.70 -1.07
C LEU A 5 26.89 44.25 -1.10
N LEU A 6 26.13 43.31 -0.56
CA LEU A 6 26.43 41.88 -0.71
C LEU A 6 25.36 41.27 -1.62
N PHE A 7 25.78 40.96 -2.84
CA PHE A 7 25.01 40.22 -3.83
C PHE A 7 24.72 38.81 -3.31
N LEU A 8 23.46 38.38 -3.37
CA LEU A 8 23.11 36.97 -3.31
C LEU A 8 22.97 36.47 -4.76
N PHE A 9 23.83 35.52 -5.09
CA PHE A 9 23.93 34.84 -6.38
C PHE A 9 22.61 34.09 -6.66
N ALA A 10 21.97 34.35 -7.80
CA ALA A 10 21.05 33.38 -8.37
C ALA A 10 21.90 32.24 -8.92
N VAL A 11 22.06 31.17 -8.13
CA VAL A 11 22.44 29.88 -8.69
C VAL A 11 21.21 29.41 -9.48
N VAL A 12 21.20 29.73 -10.77
CA VAL A 12 20.52 28.86 -11.74
C VAL A 12 21.36 27.59 -11.73
N SER A 13 21.02 26.68 -10.83
CA SER A 13 21.37 25.29 -11.04
C SER A 13 20.68 24.94 -12.35
N ALA A 14 21.46 24.79 -13.42
CA ALA A 14 21.06 23.91 -14.47
C ALA A 14 20.74 22.59 -13.77
N LEU A 15 19.45 22.29 -13.63
CA LEU A 15 19.00 20.95 -13.31
C LEU A 15 19.63 20.11 -14.42
N THR A 16 20.66 19.36 -14.07
CA THR A 16 21.02 18.18 -14.84
C THR A 16 19.77 17.31 -14.77
N MET A 17 18.92 17.42 -15.79
CA MET A 17 17.79 16.53 -16.01
C MET A 17 18.38 15.15 -16.22
N SER A 18 18.53 14.39 -15.13
CA SER A 18 18.68 12.96 -15.24
C SER A 18 17.42 12.49 -15.98
N ALA A 19 17.59 11.86 -17.15
CA ALA A 19 16.52 11.05 -17.71
C ALA A 19 16.06 10.10 -16.60
N GLN A 20 14.77 10.10 -16.30
CA GLN A 20 14.25 9.14 -15.35
C GLN A 20 14.47 7.74 -15.93
N ASP A 21 14.91 6.79 -15.09
CA ASP A 21 14.88 5.36 -15.43
C ASP A 21 13.46 4.99 -15.90
N ASN A 22 13.35 3.97 -16.76
CA ASN A 22 12.07 3.50 -17.29
C ASN A 22 11.00 3.43 -16.19
N LEU A 23 9.88 4.13 -16.39
CA LEU A 23 8.79 4.22 -15.43
C LEU A 23 8.02 2.91 -15.25
N LEU A 24 8.18 1.96 -16.18
CA LEU A 24 7.43 0.70 -16.15
C LEU A 24 8.19 -0.36 -15.36
N GLU A 25 7.48 -1.00 -14.43
CA GLU A 25 7.94 -2.21 -13.76
C GLU A 25 7.72 -3.45 -14.64
N ASN A 26 8.63 -4.42 -14.52
CA ASN A 26 8.59 -5.68 -15.28
C ASN A 26 8.40 -5.46 -16.80
N ALA A 27 9.02 -4.42 -17.35
CA ALA A 27 8.74 -3.98 -18.72
C ALA A 27 9.32 -4.89 -19.81
N GLY A 28 10.29 -5.75 -19.45
CA GLY A 28 10.80 -6.85 -20.26
C GLY A 28 10.13 -8.20 -19.95
N PHE A 29 9.01 -8.22 -19.22
CA PHE A 29 8.18 -9.42 -19.01
C PHE A 29 8.90 -10.67 -18.43
N GLU A 30 9.90 -10.48 -17.59
CA GLU A 30 10.68 -11.58 -16.99
C GLU A 30 9.98 -12.23 -15.79
N ASN A 31 9.09 -11.50 -15.11
CA ASN A 31 8.41 -11.97 -13.90
C ASN A 31 6.93 -12.27 -14.18
N TRP A 32 6.48 -13.46 -13.73
CA TRP A 32 5.14 -13.98 -13.98
C TRP A 32 4.58 -14.68 -12.73
N THR A 33 3.36 -14.31 -12.36
CA THR A 33 2.60 -14.94 -11.28
C THR A 33 1.26 -15.44 -11.83
N ASP A 34 0.90 -16.68 -11.51
CA ASP A 34 -0.38 -17.30 -11.93
C ASP A 34 -0.68 -17.21 -13.44
N GLY A 35 0.37 -17.33 -14.26
CA GLY A 35 0.27 -17.28 -15.73
C GLY A 35 0.01 -15.89 -16.30
N LYS A 36 0.23 -14.83 -15.51
CA LYS A 36 0.12 -13.42 -15.92
C LYS A 36 1.46 -12.71 -15.72
N PRO A 37 1.83 -11.78 -16.61
CA PRO A 37 3.01 -10.95 -16.41
C PRO A 37 2.74 -9.96 -15.27
N ASP A 38 3.62 -9.93 -14.27
CA ASP A 38 3.46 -9.05 -13.10
C ASP A 38 3.39 -7.59 -13.56
N HIS A 39 2.52 -6.77 -12.94
CA HIS A 39 2.19 -5.37 -13.30
C HIS A 39 1.49 -5.15 -14.66
N TRP A 40 1.42 -6.16 -15.53
CA TRP A 40 0.84 -6.05 -16.87
C TRP A 40 -0.58 -6.64 -16.95
N THR A 41 -1.34 -6.39 -15.90
CA THR A 41 -2.79 -6.65 -15.85
C THR A 41 -3.50 -5.47 -15.22
N THR A 42 -4.69 -5.16 -15.73
CA THR A 42 -5.50 -4.02 -15.28
C THR A 42 -6.60 -4.48 -14.33
N ALA A 43 -6.90 -3.68 -13.31
CA ALA A 43 -8.10 -3.86 -12.49
C ALA A 43 -9.37 -3.41 -13.25
N SER A 44 -9.22 -2.42 -14.13
CA SER A 44 -10.30 -1.94 -15.01
C SER A 44 -10.52 -2.85 -16.22
N THR A 45 -11.53 -2.50 -17.02
CA THR A 45 -11.79 -3.13 -18.32
C THR A 45 -10.81 -2.71 -19.43
N ALA A 46 -9.73 -1.98 -19.11
CA ALA A 46 -8.78 -1.46 -20.11
C ALA A 46 -8.00 -2.57 -20.81
N GLY A 47 -7.48 -3.53 -20.05
CA GLY A 47 -6.91 -4.78 -20.53
C GLY A 47 -8.00 -5.84 -20.74
N ASN A 48 -7.95 -6.51 -21.89
CA ASN A 48 -8.93 -7.56 -22.24
C ASN A 48 -8.31 -8.70 -23.07
N ALA A 49 -6.97 -8.72 -23.16
CA ALA A 49 -6.22 -9.72 -23.89
C ALA A 49 -6.21 -11.07 -23.18
N THR A 50 -6.16 -12.15 -23.98
CA THR A 50 -5.66 -13.44 -23.51
C THR A 50 -4.15 -13.46 -23.72
N LEU A 51 -3.41 -13.61 -22.63
CA LEU A 51 -1.95 -13.53 -22.59
C LEU A 51 -1.33 -14.92 -22.45
N LYS A 52 -0.16 -15.09 -23.04
CA LYS A 52 0.72 -16.23 -22.83
C LYS A 52 2.16 -15.76 -22.69
N GLN A 53 2.93 -16.45 -21.86
CA GLN A 53 4.38 -16.27 -21.83
C GLN A 53 4.99 -16.87 -23.10
N SER A 54 5.89 -16.12 -23.72
CA SER A 54 6.69 -16.54 -24.88
C SER A 54 8.15 -16.63 -24.46
N SER A 55 8.87 -17.64 -24.96
CA SER A 55 10.33 -17.73 -24.85
C SER A 55 11.06 -17.10 -26.05
N ASP A 56 10.32 -16.63 -27.07
CA ASP A 56 10.85 -15.82 -28.16
C ASP A 56 10.86 -14.36 -27.68
N ALA A 57 11.93 -14.00 -26.98
CA ALA A 57 12.12 -12.69 -26.36
C ALA A 57 13.09 -11.83 -27.18
N HIS A 58 12.92 -10.51 -27.15
CA HIS A 58 13.82 -9.54 -27.77
C HIS A 58 15.07 -9.36 -26.92
N SER A 59 14.89 -9.29 -25.61
CA SER A 59 15.96 -9.37 -24.62
C SER A 59 15.55 -10.33 -23.48
N GLY A 60 16.48 -10.72 -22.61
CA GLY A 60 16.15 -11.61 -21.50
C GLY A 60 15.71 -13.01 -21.95
N ASN A 61 14.76 -13.59 -21.21
CA ASN A 61 14.27 -14.96 -21.42
C ASN A 61 12.78 -15.03 -21.76
N SER A 62 12.01 -13.98 -21.46
CA SER A 62 10.56 -14.03 -21.54
C SER A 62 10.00 -12.81 -22.27
N ALA A 63 8.95 -13.03 -23.04
CA ALA A 63 8.12 -11.99 -23.64
C ALA A 63 6.64 -12.31 -23.41
N VAL A 64 5.75 -11.38 -23.73
CA VAL A 64 4.30 -11.60 -23.66
C VAL A 64 3.69 -11.74 -25.06
N GLU A 65 2.90 -12.78 -25.26
CA GLU A 65 2.11 -13.00 -26.47
C GLU A 65 0.64 -12.64 -26.24
N VAL A 66 0.08 -11.84 -27.14
CA VAL A 66 -1.35 -11.49 -27.22
C VAL A 66 -2.02 -12.34 -28.31
N THR A 67 -3.04 -13.12 -27.92
CA THR A 67 -3.74 -14.03 -28.84
C THR A 67 -4.68 -13.28 -29.80
N LEU A 68 -4.56 -13.53 -31.11
CA LEU A 68 -5.40 -12.95 -32.16
C LEU A 68 -6.85 -13.41 -32.06
N THR A 69 -7.78 -12.46 -32.17
CA THR A 69 -9.23 -12.75 -32.14
C THR A 69 -10.00 -11.90 -33.15
N SER A 70 -11.31 -12.10 -33.24
CA SER A 70 -12.24 -11.32 -34.10
C SER A 70 -12.56 -9.92 -33.55
N SER A 71 -12.02 -9.56 -32.39
CA SER A 71 -12.14 -8.23 -31.77
C SER A 71 -10.77 -7.71 -31.32
N ASN A 72 -10.64 -6.40 -31.18
CA ASN A 72 -9.41 -5.78 -30.70
C ASN A 72 -9.06 -6.32 -29.30
N LYS A 73 -7.77 -6.54 -29.06
CA LYS A 73 -7.25 -7.02 -27.78
C LYS A 73 -6.21 -6.05 -27.27
N ARG A 74 -6.21 -5.82 -25.96
CA ARG A 74 -5.32 -4.88 -25.28
C ARG A 74 -4.60 -5.62 -24.16
N LEU A 75 -3.28 -5.63 -24.27
CA LEU A 75 -2.43 -5.75 -23.11
C LEU A 75 -2.47 -4.40 -22.38
N GLY A 76 -2.69 -4.40 -21.08
CA GLY A 76 -2.74 -3.19 -20.27
C GLY A 76 -1.68 -3.24 -19.17
N TYR A 77 -0.98 -2.13 -18.95
CA TYR A 77 -0.21 -1.93 -17.73
C TYR A 77 -1.15 -1.53 -16.60
N GLN A 78 -0.83 -1.94 -15.37
CA GLN A 78 -1.61 -1.60 -14.17
C GLN A 78 -1.92 -0.10 -14.11
N GLU A 79 -3.09 0.23 -13.58
CA GLU A 79 -3.53 1.61 -13.47
C GLU A 79 -2.56 2.44 -12.63
N THR A 80 -1.99 3.47 -13.26
CA THR A 80 -0.94 4.30 -12.70
C THR A 80 -1.34 5.77 -12.85
N VAL A 81 -1.11 6.58 -11.82
CA VAL A 81 -1.25 8.04 -11.98
C VAL A 81 0.01 8.54 -12.65
N LEU A 82 -0.15 9.28 -13.74
CA LEU A 82 0.92 9.99 -14.40
C LEU A 82 0.72 11.48 -14.14
N LYS A 83 1.78 12.17 -13.71
CA LYS A 83 1.74 13.62 -13.54
C LYS A 83 1.48 14.33 -14.87
N ALA A 84 1.06 15.59 -14.81
CA ALA A 84 1.11 16.45 -15.99
C ALA A 84 2.53 16.42 -16.61
N GLY A 85 2.63 16.25 -17.92
CA GLY A 85 3.92 16.09 -18.59
C GLY A 85 3.82 15.36 -19.93
N THR A 86 4.95 15.30 -20.62
CA THR A 86 5.08 14.65 -21.93
C THR A 86 5.81 13.33 -21.77
N TYR A 87 5.19 12.26 -22.25
CA TYR A 87 5.66 10.88 -22.11
C TYR A 87 5.94 10.27 -23.46
N THR A 88 7.01 9.47 -23.54
CA THR A 88 7.32 8.62 -24.69
C THR A 88 7.17 7.17 -24.26
N PHE A 89 6.15 6.49 -24.81
CA PHE A 89 5.88 5.07 -24.61
C PHE A 89 6.39 4.27 -25.80
N THR A 90 7.28 3.31 -25.55
CA THR A 90 7.82 2.42 -26.58
C THR A 90 7.76 0.97 -26.16
N TYR A 91 7.88 0.05 -27.13
CA TYR A 91 8.03 -1.38 -26.92
C TYR A 91 8.53 -2.04 -28.21
N TRP A 92 9.04 -3.26 -28.12
CA TRP A 92 9.36 -4.09 -29.27
C TRP A 92 8.21 -5.06 -29.57
N ALA A 93 7.91 -5.24 -30.84
CA ALA A 93 6.80 -6.08 -31.31
C ALA A 93 7.27 -7.03 -32.41
N LYS A 94 6.78 -8.27 -32.39
CA LYS A 94 7.07 -9.32 -33.38
C LYS A 94 5.83 -10.17 -33.65
N SER A 95 5.78 -10.78 -34.82
CA SER A 95 4.77 -11.79 -35.15
C SER A 95 5.15 -13.15 -34.56
N ALA A 96 4.20 -13.82 -33.88
CA ALA A 96 4.47 -15.08 -33.20
C ALA A 96 4.77 -16.27 -34.16
N ASP A 97 4.29 -16.20 -35.40
CA ASP A 97 4.40 -17.31 -36.38
C ASP A 97 5.03 -16.90 -37.72
N GLY A 98 5.56 -15.68 -37.81
CA GLY A 98 6.20 -15.15 -39.01
C GLY A 98 5.24 -14.67 -40.11
N ASN A 99 3.92 -14.82 -39.95
CA ASN A 99 2.96 -14.05 -40.76
C ASN A 99 2.97 -12.57 -40.32
N ILE A 100 1.99 -11.78 -40.75
CA ILE A 100 1.90 -10.36 -40.38
C ILE A 100 1.04 -10.14 -39.14
N THR A 101 1.49 -9.25 -38.26
CA THR A 101 0.70 -8.69 -37.17
C THR A 101 0.73 -7.16 -37.21
N SER A 102 -0.15 -6.53 -36.44
CA SER A 102 -0.22 -5.08 -36.30
C SER A 102 -0.42 -4.71 -34.84
N THR A 103 -0.03 -3.49 -34.47
CA THR A 103 -0.22 -2.99 -33.11
C THR A 103 -0.30 -1.47 -33.11
N ARG A 104 -0.82 -0.90 -32.02
CA ARG A 104 -0.63 0.51 -31.69
C ARG A 104 -0.60 0.75 -30.18
N PRO A 105 0.25 1.66 -29.70
CA PRO A 105 0.25 2.15 -28.32
C PRO A 105 -0.95 3.06 -28.06
N GLY A 106 -1.32 3.18 -26.80
CA GLY A 106 -2.22 4.21 -26.34
C GLY A 106 -2.39 4.19 -24.83
N TYR A 107 -3.38 4.94 -24.36
CA TYR A 107 -3.81 4.94 -22.98
C TYR A 107 -5.31 5.25 -22.87
N VAL A 108 -5.85 5.06 -21.69
CA VAL A 108 -7.21 5.47 -21.33
C VAL A 108 -7.22 5.99 -19.91
N ASP A 109 -8.02 7.02 -19.68
CA ASP A 109 -8.24 7.56 -18.33
C ASP A 109 -9.08 6.56 -17.54
N VAL A 110 -8.71 6.34 -16.28
CA VAL A 110 -9.39 5.41 -15.38
C VAL A 110 -9.74 6.16 -14.10
N ASP A 111 -10.99 6.08 -13.67
CA ASP A 111 -11.41 6.72 -12.42
C ASP A 111 -11.01 5.90 -11.18
N ASP A 112 -11.26 6.47 -10.00
CA ASP A 112 -10.91 5.85 -8.71
C ASP A 112 -11.68 4.55 -8.43
N SER A 113 -12.77 4.29 -9.16
CA SER A 113 -13.54 3.04 -9.10
C SER A 113 -13.01 1.95 -10.03
N ASN A 114 -11.84 2.18 -10.67
CA ASN A 114 -11.30 1.35 -11.74
C ASN A 114 -12.22 1.25 -12.96
N THR A 115 -12.99 2.29 -13.26
CA THR A 115 -13.79 2.37 -14.48
C THR A 115 -13.00 3.09 -15.57
N ALA A 116 -12.66 2.36 -16.64
CA ALA A 116 -12.02 2.95 -17.82
C ALA A 116 -13.04 3.71 -18.67
N ASN A 117 -12.68 4.91 -19.14
CA ASN A 117 -13.52 5.65 -20.09
C ASN A 117 -13.58 4.92 -21.43
N SER A 118 -14.59 4.06 -21.61
CA SER A 118 -14.71 3.16 -22.76
C SER A 118 -14.71 3.84 -24.14
N GLN A 119 -15.08 5.12 -24.20
CA GLN A 119 -15.10 5.93 -25.43
C GLN A 119 -13.86 6.83 -25.57
N GLY A 120 -13.03 6.92 -24.53
CA GLY A 120 -11.95 7.89 -24.40
C GLY A 120 -10.54 7.33 -24.61
N TYR A 121 -10.38 6.19 -25.29
CA TYR A 121 -9.05 5.66 -25.60
C TYR A 121 -8.31 6.58 -26.56
N LYS A 122 -7.10 6.97 -26.17
CA LYS A 122 -6.21 7.84 -26.95
C LYS A 122 -5.09 6.96 -27.49
N TYR A 123 -5.00 6.83 -28.80
CA TYR A 123 -4.06 5.93 -29.47
C TYR A 123 -3.08 6.70 -30.34
N GLY A 124 -1.86 6.17 -30.41
CA GLY A 124 -0.92 6.49 -31.47
C GLY A 124 -1.27 5.80 -32.80
N ASP A 125 -0.37 5.96 -33.75
CA ASP A 125 -0.50 5.39 -35.09
C ASP A 125 -0.35 3.87 -35.09
N TYR A 126 -0.95 3.23 -36.10
CA TYR A 126 -0.74 1.81 -36.33
C TYR A 126 0.64 1.54 -36.92
N VAL A 127 1.32 0.56 -36.34
CA VAL A 127 2.44 -0.13 -36.99
C VAL A 127 1.88 -1.43 -37.55
N ASN A 128 1.88 -1.54 -38.88
CA ASN A 128 1.30 -2.66 -39.63
C ASN A 128 2.39 -3.58 -40.18
N ASP A 129 1.97 -4.75 -40.65
CA ASP A 129 2.80 -5.68 -41.41
C ASP A 129 4.08 -6.11 -40.68
N ILE A 130 4.01 -6.18 -39.34
CA ILE A 130 5.12 -6.61 -38.48
C ILE A 130 5.31 -8.11 -38.65
N THR A 131 6.53 -8.52 -39.03
CA THR A 131 6.95 -9.92 -39.11
C THR A 131 8.07 -10.24 -38.14
N ASP A 132 8.97 -9.30 -37.89
CA ASP A 132 10.12 -9.44 -37.00
C ASP A 132 10.19 -8.27 -36.00
N TRP A 133 11.07 -8.35 -35.02
CA TRP A 133 11.23 -7.37 -33.96
C TRP A 133 11.31 -5.93 -34.50
N THR A 134 10.26 -5.18 -34.22
CA THR A 134 10.06 -3.80 -34.68
C THR A 134 9.76 -2.94 -33.46
N LYS A 135 10.57 -1.88 -33.26
CA LYS A 135 10.31 -0.90 -32.21
C LYS A 135 9.08 -0.06 -32.58
N VAL A 136 8.15 0.04 -31.65
CA VAL A 136 6.95 0.89 -31.74
C VAL A 136 7.07 2.02 -30.73
N GLU A 137 6.68 3.23 -31.11
CA GLU A 137 6.89 4.44 -30.32
C GLU A 137 5.68 5.38 -30.45
N HIS A 138 5.30 5.99 -29.34
CA HIS A 138 4.28 7.03 -29.30
C HIS A 138 4.54 8.01 -28.16
N THR A 139 4.45 9.30 -28.49
CA THR A 139 4.54 10.38 -27.53
C THR A 139 3.15 10.98 -27.29
N PHE A 140 2.83 11.24 -26.03
CA PHE A 140 1.60 11.90 -25.61
C PHE A 140 1.86 12.87 -24.46
N THR A 141 0.99 13.87 -24.32
CA THR A 141 1.05 14.88 -23.25
C THR A 141 -0.21 14.79 -22.40
N LEU A 142 -0.01 14.90 -21.08
CA LEU A 142 -1.07 15.06 -20.09
C LEU A 142 -1.02 16.49 -19.55
N GLU A 143 -2.15 17.20 -19.59
CA GLU A 143 -2.26 18.58 -19.11
C GLU A 143 -2.43 18.67 -17.58
N ALA A 144 -2.75 17.54 -16.94
CA ALA A 144 -2.96 17.41 -15.51
C ALA A 144 -2.59 15.99 -15.05
N ASP A 145 -2.36 15.83 -13.75
CA ASP A 145 -2.18 14.51 -13.15
C ASP A 145 -3.40 13.64 -13.45
N THR A 146 -3.17 12.50 -14.08
CA THR A 146 -4.23 11.65 -14.62
C THR A 146 -3.96 10.19 -14.27
N ARG A 147 -4.94 9.52 -13.68
CA ARG A 147 -4.93 8.06 -13.52
C ARG A 147 -5.22 7.42 -14.88
N VAL A 148 -4.27 6.63 -15.37
CA VAL A 148 -4.36 6.00 -16.70
C VAL A 148 -4.06 4.50 -16.62
N ALA A 149 -4.60 3.76 -17.58
CA ALA A 149 -4.03 2.48 -18.00
C ALA A 149 -3.34 2.67 -19.36
N LEU A 150 -2.04 2.40 -19.43
CA LEU A 150 -1.33 2.29 -20.70
C LEU A 150 -1.76 1.00 -21.39
N VAL A 151 -1.94 1.05 -22.71
CA VAL A 151 -2.39 -0.10 -23.49
C VAL A 151 -1.55 -0.31 -24.73
N ILE A 152 -1.26 -1.58 -25.02
CA ILE A 152 -0.75 -2.04 -26.30
C ILE A 152 -1.89 -2.79 -26.99
N MET A 153 -2.42 -2.19 -28.05
CA MET A 153 -3.60 -2.70 -28.75
C MET A 153 -3.21 -3.46 -30.00
N MET A 154 -3.52 -4.76 -30.01
CA MET A 154 -3.52 -5.58 -31.22
C MET A 154 -4.91 -5.52 -31.87
N PRO A 155 -5.02 -5.12 -33.15
CA PRO A 155 -6.30 -5.06 -33.82
C PRO A 155 -6.87 -6.45 -34.01
N LYS A 156 -8.19 -6.50 -34.20
CA LYS A 156 -8.87 -7.72 -34.64
C LYS A 156 -8.25 -8.27 -35.92
N LYS A 157 -8.45 -9.58 -36.13
CA LYS A 157 -8.08 -10.27 -37.38
C LYS A 157 -8.49 -9.46 -38.60
N SER A 158 -7.52 -9.17 -39.44
CA SER A 158 -7.69 -8.37 -40.66
C SER A 158 -6.61 -8.74 -41.68
N LYS A 159 -6.62 -8.07 -42.84
CA LYS A 159 -5.58 -8.25 -43.86
C LYS A 159 -4.18 -7.81 -43.42
N ASN A 160 -4.06 -7.03 -42.35
CA ASN A 160 -2.77 -6.54 -41.81
C ASN A 160 -2.38 -7.26 -40.50
N SER A 161 -3.26 -8.12 -39.97
CA SER A 161 -3.03 -8.83 -38.70
C SER A 161 -3.65 -10.20 -38.75
N THR A 162 -2.82 -11.19 -39.06
CA THR A 162 -3.18 -12.60 -39.20
C THR A 162 -2.48 -13.50 -38.20
N ALA A 163 -1.47 -13.00 -37.49
CA ALA A 163 -0.73 -13.68 -36.43
C ALA A 163 -1.03 -13.12 -35.04
N ASN A 164 -0.64 -13.88 -34.01
CA ASN A 164 -0.52 -13.36 -32.64
C ASN A 164 0.61 -12.34 -32.56
N LEU A 165 0.55 -11.46 -31.57
CA LEU A 165 1.53 -10.40 -31.34
C LEU A 165 2.40 -10.76 -30.14
N VAL A 166 3.71 -10.85 -30.33
CA VAL A 166 4.71 -10.94 -29.25
C VAL A 166 5.22 -9.53 -28.95
N ILE A 167 5.33 -9.20 -27.67
CA ILE A 167 5.72 -7.88 -27.16
C ILE A 167 6.84 -8.07 -26.14
N ASP A 168 7.84 -7.20 -26.20
CA ASP A 168 8.94 -7.18 -25.24
C ASP A 168 9.51 -5.76 -25.03
N ASP A 169 10.34 -5.59 -24.01
CA ASP A 169 11.17 -4.40 -23.75
C ASP A 169 10.39 -3.07 -23.83
N ALA A 170 9.26 -3.02 -23.12
CA ALA A 170 8.46 -1.80 -23.04
C ALA A 170 9.19 -0.71 -22.24
N THR A 171 8.99 0.54 -22.59
CA THR A 171 9.52 1.67 -21.84
C THR A 171 8.55 2.84 -21.82
N LEU A 172 8.43 3.50 -20.67
CA LEU A 172 7.77 4.79 -20.54
C LEU A 172 8.79 5.76 -19.93
N THR A 173 9.07 6.84 -20.65
CA THR A 173 10.02 7.86 -20.21
C THR A 173 9.40 9.24 -20.32
N THR A 174 9.90 10.17 -19.53
CA THR A 174 9.48 11.57 -19.52
C THR A 174 10.63 12.42 -19.00
N THR A 175 10.57 13.72 -19.29
CA THR A 175 11.52 14.73 -18.82
C THR A 175 10.88 15.78 -17.92
N ASP A 176 9.56 15.89 -17.96
CA ASP A 176 8.76 16.95 -17.34
C ASP A 176 7.52 16.41 -16.59
N GLY A 177 7.25 15.10 -16.67
CA GLY A 177 6.23 14.40 -15.88
C GLY A 177 6.84 13.48 -14.82
N GLY A 178 6.18 12.34 -14.61
CA GLY A 178 6.61 11.25 -13.74
C GLY A 178 5.44 10.35 -13.34
N ILE A 179 5.70 9.32 -12.54
CA ILE A 179 4.62 8.60 -11.87
C ILE A 179 4.11 9.47 -10.71
N GLY A 180 2.82 9.80 -10.74
CA GLY A 180 2.07 10.21 -9.58
C GLY A 180 1.65 8.96 -8.80
N GLY A 181 1.66 9.01 -7.48
CA GLY A 181 1.16 7.90 -6.67
C GLY A 181 -0.28 7.59 -7.05
N GLY A 182 -0.56 6.36 -7.44
CA GLY A 182 -1.91 5.85 -7.69
C GLY A 182 -2.59 5.27 -6.45
N GLY A 183 -2.34 5.86 -5.28
CA GLY A 183 -3.37 6.13 -4.27
C GLY A 183 -3.45 7.65 -4.19
N SER A 184 -4.50 8.23 -3.59
CA SER A 184 -4.45 9.63 -3.10
C SER A 184 -3.02 10.05 -2.79
N GLU A 185 -2.53 11.21 -3.25
CA GLU A 185 -1.34 11.81 -2.67
C GLU A 185 -1.43 11.52 -1.17
N PRO A 186 -0.48 10.76 -0.56
CA PRO A 186 -0.59 10.54 0.86
C PRO A 186 -0.57 11.95 1.43
N GLU A 187 -1.73 12.38 1.92
CA GLU A 187 -1.86 13.62 2.68
C GLU A 187 -0.64 13.60 3.59
N PRO A 188 0.23 14.62 3.51
CA PRO A 188 1.50 14.59 4.21
C PRO A 188 1.21 14.20 5.64
N ALA A 189 1.92 13.19 6.14
CA ALA A 189 1.54 12.54 7.38
C ALA A 189 1.35 13.60 8.47
N GLN A 190 0.14 13.65 9.01
CA GLN A 190 -0.30 14.75 9.84
C GLN A 190 0.21 14.51 11.26
N LYS A 191 1.00 15.45 11.79
CA LYS A 191 1.41 15.38 13.18
C LYS A 191 0.20 15.62 14.08
N MET A 192 -0.06 14.69 14.99
CA MET A 192 -1.24 14.72 15.86
C MET A 192 -0.95 14.13 17.24
N THR A 193 -1.71 14.56 18.22
CA THR A 193 -1.80 13.93 19.55
C THR A 193 -2.57 12.62 19.47
N VAL A 194 -2.50 11.81 20.54
CA VAL A 194 -3.26 10.55 20.60
C VAL A 194 -4.76 10.78 20.48
N ALA A 195 -5.33 11.77 21.16
CA ALA A 195 -6.76 12.08 21.09
C ALA A 195 -7.18 12.54 19.67
N GLU A 196 -6.35 13.34 19.00
CA GLU A 196 -6.60 13.73 17.61
C GLU A 196 -6.56 12.52 16.66
N ALA A 197 -5.65 11.57 16.88
CA ALA A 197 -5.58 10.33 16.11
C ALA A 197 -6.84 9.46 16.26
N HIS A 198 -7.40 9.39 17.46
CA HIS A 198 -8.67 8.69 17.68
C HIS A 198 -9.84 9.37 16.97
N ALA A 199 -9.88 10.70 16.94
CA ALA A 199 -10.95 11.47 16.32
C ALA A 199 -10.83 11.61 14.79
N ALA A 200 -9.64 11.32 14.22
CA ALA A 200 -9.38 11.44 12.79
C ALA A 200 -10.12 10.38 11.95
N ALA A 201 -10.28 10.66 10.66
CA ALA A 201 -10.88 9.70 9.74
C ALA A 201 -9.96 8.48 9.54
N ALA A 202 -10.55 7.29 9.43
CA ALA A 202 -9.80 6.11 9.01
C ALA A 202 -9.18 6.34 7.63
N GLY A 203 -7.95 5.86 7.44
CA GLY A 203 -7.15 6.04 6.23
C GLY A 203 -6.22 7.26 6.27
N THR A 204 -6.36 8.17 7.25
CA THR A 204 -5.45 9.31 7.41
C THR A 204 -4.02 8.85 7.74
N GLN A 205 -3.04 9.45 7.07
CA GLN A 205 -1.62 9.29 7.42
C GLN A 205 -1.27 10.18 8.59
N ALA A 206 -0.67 9.61 9.63
CA ALA A 206 -0.44 10.27 10.91
C ALA A 206 1.02 10.13 11.36
N ILE A 207 1.52 11.15 12.04
CA ILE A 207 2.74 11.12 12.86
C ILE A 207 2.32 11.35 14.31
N VAL A 208 2.51 10.36 15.17
CA VAL A 208 2.21 10.45 16.60
C VAL A 208 3.52 10.40 17.39
N GLU A 209 3.77 11.44 18.18
CA GLU A 209 4.88 11.49 19.13
C GLU A 209 4.37 11.18 20.54
N ALA A 210 4.85 10.08 21.12
CA ALA A 210 4.33 9.55 22.37
C ALA A 210 5.38 8.68 23.08
N THR A 211 5.00 8.10 24.22
CA THR A 211 5.83 7.15 24.97
C THR A 211 5.29 5.73 24.79
N VAL A 212 6.16 4.75 24.58
CA VAL A 212 5.77 3.33 24.61
C VAL A 212 5.42 2.92 26.04
N VAL A 213 4.16 2.54 26.27
CA VAL A 213 3.61 2.20 27.61
C VAL A 213 3.25 0.72 27.76
N ALA A 214 3.14 -0.04 26.68
CA ALA A 214 3.04 -1.49 26.74
C ALA A 214 3.55 -2.12 25.45
N ILE A 215 4.04 -3.37 25.55
CA ILE A 215 4.54 -4.14 24.42
C ILE A 215 4.05 -5.58 24.56
N ASN A 216 3.62 -6.17 23.46
CA ASN A 216 3.36 -7.60 23.36
C ASN A 216 4.24 -8.22 22.25
N ALA A 217 4.07 -9.51 21.96
CA ALA A 217 4.93 -10.20 20.99
C ALA A 217 4.84 -9.66 19.54
N ASN A 218 3.85 -8.81 19.23
CA ASN A 218 3.60 -8.31 17.87
C ASN A 218 3.44 -6.78 17.77
N SER A 219 2.99 -6.12 18.82
CA SER A 219 2.46 -4.75 18.80
C SER A 219 2.88 -3.98 20.05
N ALA A 220 2.64 -2.67 20.04
CA ALA A 220 2.86 -1.79 21.18
C ALA A 220 1.64 -0.89 21.45
N VAL A 221 1.54 -0.38 22.67
CA VAL A 221 0.66 0.74 23.05
C VAL A 221 1.56 1.94 23.31
N ILE A 222 1.20 3.07 22.73
CA ILE A 222 1.82 4.36 22.99
C ILE A 222 0.85 5.28 23.73
N GLY A 223 1.36 6.19 24.55
CA GLY A 223 0.54 7.16 25.29
C GLY A 223 1.18 8.53 25.39
N ASP A 224 0.33 9.56 25.40
CA ASP A 224 0.67 10.95 25.72
C ASP A 224 -0.29 11.49 26.80
N GLN A 225 -0.33 12.81 27.00
CA GLN A 225 -1.23 13.43 28.00
C GLN A 225 -2.72 13.38 27.62
N THR A 226 -3.03 12.98 26.38
CA THR A 226 -4.37 12.99 25.80
C THR A 226 -4.99 11.59 25.68
N GLY A 227 -4.21 10.52 25.84
CA GLY A 227 -4.72 9.15 25.91
C GLY A 227 -3.71 8.10 25.46
N TYR A 228 -4.23 6.92 25.09
CA TYR A 228 -3.45 5.77 24.61
C TYR A 228 -3.86 5.35 23.19
N LEU A 229 -2.90 4.90 22.38
CA LEU A 229 -3.12 4.45 21.02
C LEU A 229 -2.44 3.10 20.79
N PHE A 230 -3.13 2.19 20.11
CA PHE A 230 -2.61 0.87 19.76
C PHE A 230 -1.89 0.92 18.40
N CYS A 231 -0.66 0.37 18.35
CA CYS A 231 0.18 0.28 17.15
C CYS A 231 0.26 -1.18 16.71
N TYR A 232 -0.63 -1.58 15.81
CA TYR A 232 -0.76 -2.96 15.37
C TYR A 232 0.42 -3.38 14.49
N GLY A 233 1.05 -4.50 14.84
CA GLY A 233 2.18 -5.06 14.10
C GLY A 233 3.50 -4.30 14.28
N THR A 234 3.56 -3.36 15.21
CA THR A 234 4.75 -2.54 15.45
C THR A 234 5.22 -2.65 16.89
N ASN A 235 6.27 -3.44 17.11
CA ASN A 235 7.04 -3.51 18.36
C ASN A 235 8.56 -3.35 18.12
N THR A 236 8.94 -2.95 16.92
CA THR A 236 10.33 -2.68 16.51
C THR A 236 10.44 -1.32 15.82
N TYR A 237 11.65 -0.77 15.83
CA TYR A 237 12.02 0.44 15.09
C TYR A 237 12.26 0.15 13.61
N ALA A 238 12.40 1.22 12.81
CA ALA A 238 12.68 1.12 11.38
C ALA A 238 14.00 0.36 11.05
N ASP A 239 14.94 0.29 11.99
CA ASP A 239 16.19 -0.48 11.90
C ASP A 239 16.07 -1.92 12.44
N ASN A 240 14.85 -2.34 12.79
CA ASN A 240 14.50 -3.62 13.42
C ASN A 240 14.98 -3.80 14.86
N ALA A 241 15.49 -2.77 15.54
CA ALA A 241 15.74 -2.86 16.97
C ALA A 241 14.41 -2.97 17.75
N ALA A 242 14.39 -3.78 18.81
CA ALA A 242 13.20 -3.94 19.65
C ALA A 242 12.90 -2.65 20.44
N MET A 243 11.61 -2.32 20.56
CA MET A 243 11.15 -1.26 21.44
C MET A 243 11.26 -1.70 22.92
N ALA A 244 11.39 -0.72 23.81
CA ALA A 244 11.24 -0.91 25.25
C ALA A 244 10.18 0.03 25.83
N ILE A 245 9.53 -0.41 26.91
CA ILE A 245 8.65 0.46 27.70
C ILE A 245 9.45 1.65 28.21
N GLY A 246 8.90 2.86 28.05
CA GLY A 246 9.56 4.13 28.37
C GLY A 246 10.34 4.74 27.21
N ASP A 247 10.39 4.10 26.05
CA ASP A 247 10.96 4.76 24.88
C ASP A 247 10.03 5.89 24.41
N ALA A 248 10.60 7.09 24.27
CA ALA A 248 9.93 8.19 23.57
C ALA A 248 10.12 7.97 22.07
N VAL A 249 9.02 8.02 21.32
CA VAL A 249 8.98 7.60 19.92
C VAL A 249 8.22 8.60 19.06
N SER A 250 8.61 8.68 17.79
CA SER A 250 7.82 9.24 16.70
C SER A 250 7.39 8.08 15.80
N ILE A 251 6.10 7.83 15.69
CA ILE A 251 5.55 6.75 14.85
C ILE A 251 4.77 7.38 13.70
N GLU A 252 5.24 7.14 12.48
CA GLU A 252 4.52 7.46 11.26
C GLU A 252 3.76 6.22 10.78
N GLY A 253 2.47 6.34 10.50
CA GLY A 253 1.67 5.23 10.01
C GLY A 253 0.28 5.64 9.56
N LYS A 254 -0.50 4.65 9.11
CA LYS A 254 -1.85 4.84 8.62
C LYS A 254 -2.87 4.50 9.70
N LEU A 255 -3.80 5.42 9.96
CA LEU A 255 -4.92 5.16 10.86
C LEU A 255 -5.90 4.18 10.22
N ALA A 256 -6.31 3.17 10.98
CA ALA A 256 -7.33 2.21 10.57
C ALA A 256 -8.32 2.00 11.71
N ALA A 257 -9.62 2.08 11.41
CA ALA A 257 -10.66 1.75 12.38
C ALA A 257 -10.71 0.22 12.58
N TYR A 258 -10.53 -0.22 13.82
CA TYR A 258 -10.63 -1.62 14.19
C TYR A 258 -11.07 -1.78 15.63
N GLY A 259 -12.08 -2.62 15.86
CA GLY A 259 -12.50 -2.99 17.21
C GLY A 259 -12.98 -1.86 18.11
N GLY A 260 -13.50 -0.77 17.52
CA GLY A 260 -14.17 0.32 18.23
C GLY A 260 -13.51 1.70 18.10
N PHE A 261 -12.23 1.77 17.74
CA PHE A 261 -11.48 3.03 17.61
C PHE A 261 -10.39 2.92 16.51
N ASN A 262 -9.62 3.98 16.31
CA ASN A 262 -8.49 3.98 15.39
C ASN A 262 -7.24 3.35 16.03
N GLN A 263 -6.52 2.56 15.23
CA GLN A 263 -5.17 2.08 15.53
C GLN A 263 -4.20 2.55 14.45
N LEU A 264 -2.92 2.63 14.79
CA LEU A 264 -1.86 2.81 13.80
C LEU A 264 -1.51 1.46 13.16
N THR A 265 -1.44 1.46 11.83
CA THR A 265 -1.02 0.34 10.98
C THR A 265 0.05 0.79 10.00
N GLU A 266 0.75 -0.16 9.37
CA GLU A 266 1.86 0.15 8.44
C GLU A 266 2.92 1.06 9.09
N ALA A 267 3.06 0.96 10.42
CA ALA A 267 3.75 1.94 11.22
C ALA A 267 5.28 1.78 11.17
N LYS A 268 5.97 2.91 11.05
CA LYS A 268 7.41 3.06 11.11
C LYS A 268 7.76 3.92 12.31
N ALA A 269 8.45 3.33 13.28
CA ALA A 269 8.81 4.00 14.51
C ALA A 269 10.28 4.44 14.51
N THR A 270 10.51 5.64 15.04
CA THR A 270 11.85 6.18 15.36
C THR A 270 11.92 6.49 16.84
N LYS A 271 12.98 6.04 17.51
CA LYS A 271 13.24 6.44 18.90
C LYS A 271 13.75 7.88 18.94
N THR A 272 13.11 8.71 19.75
CA THR A 272 13.46 10.12 19.95
C THR A 272 14.06 10.37 21.33
N GLY A 273 13.89 9.44 22.26
CA GLY A 273 14.48 9.51 23.60
C GLY A 273 14.03 8.36 24.51
N THR A 274 14.20 8.55 25.80
CA THR A 274 13.73 7.64 26.85
C THR A 274 13.13 8.47 27.98
N THR A 275 12.05 7.99 28.56
CA THR A 275 11.38 8.53 29.74
C THR A 275 11.00 7.41 30.70
N THR A 276 10.72 7.75 31.95
CA THR A 276 10.12 6.82 32.91
C THR A 276 8.60 6.77 32.67
N VAL A 277 8.04 5.57 32.61
CA VAL A 277 6.59 5.36 32.57
C VAL A 277 6.09 5.19 34.00
N GLU A 278 5.22 6.09 34.41
CA GLU A 278 4.42 5.96 35.63
C GLU A 278 3.00 5.58 35.20
N TYR A 279 2.54 4.40 35.62
CA TYR A 279 1.17 3.98 35.33
C TYR A 279 0.19 4.65 36.29
N PRO A 280 -1.00 5.06 35.81
CA PRO A 280 -2.08 5.43 36.72
C PRO A 280 -2.52 4.22 37.55
N GLU A 281 -3.23 4.48 38.65
CA GLU A 281 -3.96 3.41 39.34
C GLU A 281 -4.95 2.77 38.35
N PRO A 282 -4.93 1.44 38.17
CA PRO A 282 -5.75 0.79 37.16
C PRO A 282 -7.24 0.91 37.51
N THR A 283 -8.05 1.23 36.52
CA THR A 283 -9.51 1.22 36.66
C THR A 283 -9.97 -0.22 36.88
N VAL A 284 -10.51 -0.52 38.06
CA VAL A 284 -11.04 -1.85 38.35
C VAL A 284 -12.39 -2.00 37.65
N MET A 285 -12.48 -2.95 36.73
CA MET A 285 -13.71 -3.21 35.97
C MET A 285 -14.37 -4.49 36.50
N ALA A 286 -15.56 -4.34 37.06
CA ALA A 286 -16.45 -5.46 37.37
C ALA A 286 -17.28 -5.86 36.15
N ALA A 287 -18.09 -6.92 36.28
CA ALA A 287 -18.96 -7.44 35.22
C ALA A 287 -19.76 -6.36 34.47
N GLY A 288 -20.41 -5.46 35.22
CA GLY A 288 -21.23 -4.38 34.63
C GLY A 288 -20.39 -3.35 33.87
N ASP A 289 -19.17 -3.07 34.33
CA ASP A 289 -18.26 -2.13 33.67
C ASP A 289 -17.72 -2.71 32.36
N ILE A 290 -17.45 -4.01 32.35
CA ILE A 290 -17.03 -4.74 31.14
C ILE A 290 -18.16 -4.75 30.10
N ASP A 291 -19.39 -5.07 30.53
CA ASP A 291 -20.56 -5.06 29.64
C ASP A 291 -20.89 -3.64 29.13
N ALA A 292 -20.52 -2.58 29.87
CA ALA A 292 -20.65 -1.19 29.44
C ALA A 292 -19.53 -0.78 28.46
N TRP A 293 -18.29 -1.15 28.73
CA TRP A 293 -17.13 -0.84 27.88
C TRP A 293 -17.26 -1.41 26.47
N VAL A 294 -17.98 -2.53 26.28
CA VAL A 294 -18.27 -3.09 24.94
C VAL A 294 -19.09 -2.14 24.07
N GLU A 295 -19.96 -1.32 24.67
CA GLU A 295 -20.82 -0.38 23.95
C GLU A 295 -20.05 0.89 23.54
N GLU A 296 -19.09 1.33 24.37
CA GLU A 296 -18.27 2.52 24.17
C GLU A 296 -16.79 2.20 24.51
N PRO A 297 -16.09 1.46 23.64
CA PRO A 297 -14.73 1.00 23.94
C PRO A 297 -13.71 2.14 23.86
N GLU A 298 -12.86 2.23 24.88
CA GLU A 298 -11.70 3.11 24.93
C GLU A 298 -10.44 2.34 25.38
N ILE A 299 -9.27 2.85 24.99
CA ILE A 299 -8.01 2.23 25.41
C ILE A 299 -7.63 2.77 26.78
N ASP A 300 -7.73 1.91 27.79
CA ASP A 300 -7.48 2.27 29.18
C ASP A 300 -6.64 1.24 29.93
N PHE A 301 -5.94 1.71 30.95
CA PHE A 301 -5.21 0.84 31.89
C PHE A 301 -6.17 0.34 32.98
N VAL A 302 -6.51 -0.94 32.91
CA VAL A 302 -7.60 -1.54 33.68
C VAL A 302 -7.11 -2.74 34.49
N LYS A 303 -7.93 -3.11 35.48
CA LYS A 303 -7.82 -4.37 36.21
C LYS A 303 -9.13 -5.13 36.11
N VAL A 304 -9.06 -6.33 35.55
CA VAL A 304 -10.20 -7.23 35.34
C VAL A 304 -9.93 -8.58 36.00
N ARG A 305 -10.99 -9.24 36.46
CA ARG A 305 -10.90 -10.61 36.99
C ARG A 305 -11.59 -11.58 36.05
N GLY A 306 -10.93 -12.70 35.75
CA GLY A 306 -11.52 -13.71 34.89
C GLY A 306 -10.76 -15.03 34.86
N THR A 307 -11.43 -16.04 34.31
CA THR A 307 -10.91 -17.40 34.16
C THR A 307 -10.42 -17.62 32.75
N LEU A 308 -9.18 -18.11 32.61
CA LEU A 308 -8.58 -18.36 31.30
C LEU A 308 -9.14 -19.62 30.64
N ASN A 309 -9.41 -19.51 29.34
CA ASN A 309 -9.67 -20.63 28.44
C ASN A 309 -8.65 -20.58 27.29
N ILE A 310 -7.57 -21.33 27.46
CA ILE A 310 -6.44 -21.37 26.52
C ILE A 310 -6.68 -22.46 25.49
N SER A 311 -6.70 -22.09 24.21
CA SER A 311 -6.87 -23.01 23.08
C SER A 311 -5.93 -22.64 21.94
N GLY A 312 -4.88 -23.44 21.74
CA GLY A 312 -3.82 -23.11 20.77
C GLY A 312 -3.18 -21.76 21.11
N ASN A 313 -3.29 -20.80 20.19
CA ASN A 313 -2.74 -19.45 20.36
C ASN A 313 -3.72 -18.45 21.03
N TYR A 314 -4.93 -18.88 21.35
CA TYR A 314 -5.96 -18.03 21.94
C TYR A 314 -5.94 -18.13 23.47
N TYR A 315 -5.70 -17.01 24.13
CA TYR A 315 -5.68 -16.87 25.59
C TYR A 315 -6.94 -16.14 26.05
N ASN A 316 -8.10 -16.79 25.85
CA ASN A 316 -9.38 -16.17 26.12
C ASN A 316 -9.62 -15.99 27.63
N VAL A 317 -10.31 -14.93 28.00
CA VAL A 317 -10.64 -14.57 29.38
C VAL A 317 -12.16 -14.55 29.52
N ASN A 318 -12.71 -15.50 30.27
CA ASN A 318 -14.11 -15.45 30.70
C ASN A 318 -14.17 -14.56 31.94
N PHE A 319 -14.70 -13.35 31.79
CA PHE A 319 -14.78 -12.38 32.88
C PHE A 319 -15.82 -12.80 33.93
N ASP A 320 -15.50 -12.61 35.21
CA ASP A 320 -16.37 -13.02 36.30
C ASP A 320 -17.68 -12.21 36.29
N GLY A 321 -18.76 -12.83 35.81
CA GLY A 321 -20.12 -12.29 35.83
C GLY A 321 -20.51 -11.41 34.64
N ALA A 322 -19.58 -11.10 33.71
CA ALA A 322 -19.92 -10.38 32.48
C ALA A 322 -20.76 -11.28 31.55
N THR A 323 -21.70 -10.69 30.81
CA THR A 323 -22.64 -11.44 29.98
C THR A 323 -22.55 -11.12 28.51
N LYS A 324 -21.93 -9.99 28.16
CA LYS A 324 -21.84 -9.51 26.77
C LYS A 324 -20.49 -9.73 26.13
N ALA A 325 -19.43 -9.99 26.91
CA ALA A 325 -18.08 -10.12 26.37
C ALA A 325 -17.26 -11.27 26.96
N VAL A 326 -16.41 -11.82 26.09
CA VAL A 326 -15.27 -12.66 26.43
C VAL A 326 -14.03 -11.91 25.94
N GLY A 327 -13.02 -11.77 26.80
CA GLY A 327 -11.77 -11.09 26.47
C GLY A 327 -10.73 -12.06 25.90
N SER A 328 -9.57 -11.52 25.52
CA SER A 328 -8.37 -12.31 25.26
C SER A 328 -7.14 -11.53 25.68
N ILE A 329 -6.13 -12.23 26.20
CA ILE A 329 -4.77 -11.69 26.29
C ILE A 329 -4.18 -11.75 24.88
N VAL A 330 -3.86 -10.59 24.32
CA VAL A 330 -3.46 -10.44 22.91
C VAL A 330 -1.94 -10.62 22.79
N TYR A 331 -1.52 -11.56 21.93
CA TYR A 331 -0.11 -11.87 21.65
C TYR A 331 0.80 -11.92 22.89
N PRO A 332 0.47 -12.72 23.93
CA PRO A 332 1.27 -12.76 25.15
C PRO A 332 2.73 -13.08 24.83
N SER A 333 3.66 -12.42 25.54
CA SER A 333 5.09 -12.76 25.47
C SER A 333 5.32 -14.19 25.98
N ASP A 334 6.42 -14.81 25.60
CA ASP A 334 6.73 -16.16 26.06
C ASP A 334 6.87 -16.23 27.59
N GLU A 335 7.45 -15.20 28.20
CA GLU A 335 7.50 -15.04 29.67
C GLU A 335 6.09 -15.00 30.29
N LEU A 336 5.15 -14.24 29.70
CA LEU A 336 3.80 -14.19 30.21
C LEU A 336 3.10 -15.55 30.03
N LYS A 337 3.30 -16.24 28.90
CA LYS A 337 2.70 -17.57 28.66
C LYS A 337 3.11 -18.58 29.73
N GLU A 338 4.36 -18.54 30.21
CA GLU A 338 4.85 -19.42 31.27
C GLU A 338 4.12 -19.22 32.61
N MET A 339 3.56 -18.03 32.84
CA MET A 339 2.81 -17.70 34.06
C MET A 339 1.32 -18.08 34.00
N LEU A 340 0.79 -18.35 32.80
CA LEU A 340 -0.63 -18.55 32.57
C LEU A 340 -0.99 -20.03 32.46
N SER A 341 -2.05 -20.43 33.16
CA SER A 341 -2.55 -21.81 33.15
C SER A 341 -4.01 -21.86 32.70
N ASN A 342 -4.33 -22.82 31.83
CA ASN A 342 -5.70 -23.02 31.35
C ASN A 342 -6.64 -23.35 32.52
N GLY A 343 -7.84 -22.75 32.54
CA GLY A 343 -8.84 -22.93 33.58
C GLY A 343 -8.55 -22.20 34.90
N SER A 344 -7.43 -21.47 35.01
CA SER A 344 -7.10 -20.69 36.21
C SER A 344 -7.69 -19.29 36.16
N THR A 345 -8.06 -18.77 37.34
CA THR A 345 -8.60 -17.41 37.51
C THR A 345 -7.50 -16.46 37.93
N TYR A 346 -7.44 -15.28 37.29
CA TYR A 346 -6.44 -14.26 37.55
C TYR A 346 -7.09 -12.88 37.73
N ASP A 347 -6.44 -12.04 38.52
CA ASP A 347 -6.62 -10.59 38.46
C ASP A 347 -5.61 -10.04 37.44
N ILE A 348 -6.10 -9.67 36.26
CA ILE A 348 -5.30 -9.25 35.10
C ILE A 348 -5.27 -7.73 35.10
N THR A 349 -4.06 -7.15 35.09
CA THR A 349 -3.86 -5.71 34.96
C THR A 349 -3.14 -5.42 33.65
N GLY A 350 -3.65 -4.49 32.86
CA GLY A 350 -3.11 -4.17 31.54
C GLY A 350 -3.99 -3.21 30.77
N PHE A 351 -3.68 -3.00 29.49
CA PHE A 351 -4.52 -2.16 28.63
C PHE A 351 -5.66 -2.96 28.01
N ALA A 352 -6.89 -2.45 28.12
CA ALA A 352 -7.99 -2.89 27.26
C ALA A 352 -7.82 -2.20 25.89
N MET A 353 -7.76 -2.97 24.79
CA MET A 353 -7.17 -2.44 23.55
C MET A 353 -7.95 -2.64 22.26
N TYR A 354 -9.00 -3.48 22.19
CA TYR A 354 -9.95 -3.60 21.04
C TYR A 354 -11.01 -4.71 21.22
N LEU A 355 -12.08 -4.62 20.43
CA LEU A 355 -13.09 -5.67 20.19
C LEU A 355 -12.78 -6.47 18.91
N SER A 356 -12.86 -7.80 18.94
CA SER A 356 -12.56 -8.65 17.77
C SER A 356 -13.78 -9.13 16.98
N ALA A 357 -15.01 -8.95 17.50
CA ALA A 357 -16.28 -9.13 16.78
C ALA A 357 -17.44 -8.55 17.63
N GLN A 358 -18.37 -7.81 17.03
CA GLN A 358 -19.72 -7.67 17.58
C GLN A 358 -20.50 -8.93 17.18
N ALA A 359 -21.21 -9.53 18.13
CA ALA A 359 -22.19 -10.58 17.85
C ALA A 359 -23.43 -10.00 17.17
#